data_AF-A0A2I0GNX9-F1
#
_entry.id   AF-A0A2I0GNX9-F1
#
_cell.length_a   1.000
_cell.length_b   1.000
_cell.length_c   1.000
_cell.angle_alpha   90.00
_cell.angle_beta   90.00
_cell.angle_gamma   90.00
#
_symmetry.space_group_name_H-M   'P 1'
#
loop_
_entity.id
_entity.type
_entity.pdbx_description
1 polymer ?
#
loop_
_entity_poly.entity_id
_entity_poly.type
_entity_poly.pdbx_seq_one_letter_code
_entity_poly.pdbx_strand_id
1 'polypeptide(L)'
;MNDYIMNIRFDFYTPSEISQILGERLKTQRLALNLTQAALADKAGTGISTVARIESGQGGTLDNIIRLAMALGMVNHFSELFDVVPTNIEDVIAKQNPRLRASNKS
;
A
#
# COMPACT_ATOMS: atom_id res chain seq x y z
N MET A 1 -24.79 -12.74 2.03
CA MET A 1 -23.93 -13.76 1.41
C MET A 1 -22.55 -13.51 1.99
N ASN A 2 -22.17 -14.32 2.98
CA ASN A 2 -20.99 -14.09 3.82
C ASN A 2 -19.75 -14.47 3.00
N ASP A 3 -19.09 -13.49 2.40
CA ASP A 3 -17.80 -13.70 1.78
C ASP A 3 -16.78 -14.00 2.89
N TYR A 4 -16.34 -15.25 2.92
CA TYR A 4 -15.18 -15.71 3.66
C TYR A 4 -13.96 -14.91 3.16
N ILE A 5 -13.71 -13.73 3.73
CA ILE A 5 -12.41 -13.07 3.58
C ILE A 5 -11.43 -13.96 4.33
N MET A 6 -10.80 -14.89 3.60
CA MET A 6 -9.55 -15.51 4.03
C MET A 6 -8.59 -14.36 4.32
N ASN A 7 -8.40 -14.04 5.61
CA ASN A 7 -7.40 -13.09 6.05
C ASN A 7 -6.05 -13.67 5.63
N ILE A 8 -5.53 -13.19 4.48
CA ILE A 8 -4.19 -13.53 4.02
C ILE A 8 -3.22 -13.05 5.09
N ARG A 9 -2.57 -14.00 5.75
CA ARG A 9 -1.52 -13.76 6.72
C ARG A 9 -0.18 -13.75 6.00
N PHE A 10 0.52 -12.61 6.03
CA PHE A 10 1.81 -12.47 5.35
C PHE A 10 3.00 -13.08 6.10
N ASP A 11 2.81 -13.71 7.26
CA ASP A 11 3.92 -14.20 8.12
C ASP A 11 4.87 -15.19 7.40
N PHE A 12 4.39 -15.88 6.36
CA PHE A 12 5.14 -16.90 5.62
C PHE A 12 5.36 -16.55 4.15
N TYR A 13 5.07 -15.33 3.74
CA TYR A 13 5.23 -14.88 2.36
C TYR A 13 6.60 -14.23 2.16
N THR A 14 7.22 -14.54 1.03
CA THR A 14 8.39 -13.81 0.56
C THR A 14 8.01 -12.40 0.09
N PRO A 15 8.96 -11.44 0.06
CA PRO A 15 8.69 -10.11 -0.46
C PRO A 15 8.13 -10.10 -1.89
N SER A 16 8.57 -11.03 -2.74
CA SER A 16 8.09 -11.16 -4.12
C SER A 16 6.64 -11.63 -4.18
N GLU A 17 6.24 -12.57 -3.32
CA GLU A 17 4.85 -13.03 -3.28
C GLU A 17 3.91 -11.96 -2.73
N ILE A 18 4.34 -11.19 -1.71
CA ILE A 18 3.60 -10.01 -1.23
C ILE A 18 3.45 -9.00 -2.38
N SER A 19 4.53 -8.72 -3.11
CA SER A 19 4.50 -7.80 -4.25
C SER A 19 3.54 -8.26 -5.34
N GLN A 20 3.52 -9.56 -5.64
CA GLN A 20 2.57 -10.16 -6.60
C GLN A 20 1.12 -9.95 -6.15
N ILE A 21 0.80 -10.25 -4.90
CA ILE A 21 -0.56 -10.09 -4.35
C ILE A 21 -1.01 -8.62 -4.40
N LEU A 22 -0.13 -7.69 -4.01
CA LEU A 22 -0.45 -6.27 -4.04
C LEU A 22 -0.62 -5.75 -5.48
N GLY A 23 0.22 -6.21 -6.42
CA GLY A 23 0.10 -5.91 -7.84
C GLY A 23 -1.22 -6.41 -8.44
N GLU A 24 -1.63 -7.64 -8.11
CA GLU A 24 -2.90 -8.22 -8.54
C GLU A 24 -4.10 -7.46 -7.98
N ARG A 25 -4.04 -6.99 -6.72
CA ARG A 25 -5.09 -6.14 -6.13
C ARG A 25 -5.25 -4.82 -6.88
N LEU A 26 -4.14 -4.15 -7.19
CA LEU A 26 -4.18 -2.91 -8.00
C LEU A 26 -4.75 -3.17 -9.41
N LYS A 27 -4.32 -4.26 -10.07
CA LYS A 27 -4.85 -4.68 -11.37
C LYS A 27 -6.35 -4.94 -11.31
N THR A 28 -6.81 -5.64 -10.27
CA THR A 28 -8.22 -5.96 -10.06
C THR A 28 -9.06 -4.69 -9.94
N GLN A 29 -8.61 -3.73 -9.12
CA GLN A 29 -9.30 -2.44 -8.99
C GLN A 29 -9.29 -1.66 -10.32
N ARG A 30 -8.17 -1.65 -11.05
CA ARG A 30 -8.10 -0.99 -12.37
C ARG A 30 -9.15 -1.56 -13.32
N LEU A 31 -9.26 -2.89 -13.40
CA LEU A 31 -10.23 -3.57 -14.25
C LEU A 31 -11.67 -3.31 -13.80
N ALA A 32 -11.94 -3.26 -12.50
CA ALA A 32 -13.27 -2.90 -11.98
C ALA A 32 -13.71 -1.48 -12.39
N LEU A 33 -12.74 -0.56 -12.59
CA LEU A 33 -12.97 0.78 -13.11
C LEU A 33 -12.95 0.86 -14.65
N ASN A 34 -12.85 -0.27 -15.37
CA ASN A 34 -12.75 -0.36 -16.83
C ASN A 34 -11.60 0.46 -17.44
N LEU A 35 -10.48 0.59 -16.72
CA LEU A 35 -9.32 1.34 -17.20
C LEU A 35 -8.31 0.41 -17.89
N THR A 36 -7.74 0.83 -19.01
CA THR A 36 -6.53 0.21 -19.57
C THR A 36 -5.30 0.58 -18.74
N GLN A 37 -4.20 -0.16 -18.89
CA GLN A 37 -2.93 0.21 -18.23
C GLN A 37 -2.45 1.60 -18.70
N ALA A 38 -2.66 1.94 -19.98
CA ALA A 38 -2.37 3.26 -20.54
C ALA A 38 -3.19 4.36 -19.85
N ALA A 39 -4.51 4.18 -19.76
CA ALA A 39 -5.38 5.16 -19.11
C ALA A 39 -5.05 5.35 -17.63
N LEU A 40 -4.67 4.29 -16.91
CA LEU A 40 -4.21 4.40 -15.54
C LEU A 40 -2.87 5.14 -15.44
N ALA A 41 -1.92 4.81 -16.34
CA ALA A 41 -0.61 5.46 -16.38
C ALA A 41 -0.76 6.98 -16.56
N ASP A 42 -1.58 7.41 -17.52
CA ASP A 42 -1.88 8.81 -17.79
C ASP A 42 -2.52 9.49 -16.57
N LYS A 43 -3.54 8.85 -15.96
CA LYS A 43 -4.22 9.37 -14.76
C LYS A 43 -3.29 9.52 -13.57
N ALA A 44 -2.32 8.62 -13.42
CA ALA A 44 -1.35 8.62 -12.32
C ALA A 44 -0.10 9.49 -12.59
N GLY A 45 0.08 9.98 -13.82
CA GLY A 45 1.30 10.68 -14.24
C GLY A 45 2.53 9.78 -14.22
N THR A 46 2.39 8.52 -14.67
CA THR A 46 3.46 7.50 -14.68
C THR A 46 3.58 6.85 -16.06
N GLY A 47 4.60 6.01 -16.28
CA GLY A 47 4.74 5.26 -17.53
C GLY A 47 3.91 3.97 -17.56
N ILE A 48 3.44 3.56 -18.74
CA ILE A 48 2.69 2.30 -18.94
C ILE A 48 3.52 1.08 -18.47
N SER A 49 4.83 1.09 -18.71
CA SER A 49 5.74 0.05 -18.24
C SER A 49 5.81 -0.02 -16.71
N THR A 50 5.69 1.12 -16.02
CA THR A 50 5.60 1.17 -14.55
C THR A 50 4.33 0.50 -14.05
N VAL A 51 3.19 0.77 -14.68
CA VAL A 51 1.92 0.10 -14.35
C VAL A 51 2.05 -1.41 -14.55
N ALA A 52 2.53 -1.84 -15.72
CA ALA A 52 2.67 -3.27 -16.04
C ALA A 52 3.62 -4.00 -15.08
N ARG A 53 4.72 -3.34 -14.68
CA ARG A 53 5.70 -3.88 -13.73
C ARG A 53 5.11 -4.02 -12.33
N ILE A 54 4.36 -3.02 -11.86
CA ILE A 54 3.73 -3.07 -10.54
C ILE A 54 2.60 -4.11 -10.51
N GLU A 55 1.74 -4.15 -11.54
CA GLU A 55 0.65 -5.14 -11.65
C GLU A 55 1.15 -6.59 -11.80
N SER A 56 2.39 -6.80 -12.23
CA SER A 56 3.04 -8.11 -12.33
C SER A 56 3.96 -8.43 -11.15
N GLY A 57 3.86 -7.66 -10.04
CA GLY A 57 4.61 -7.94 -8.82
C GLY A 57 6.12 -7.65 -8.90
N GLN A 58 6.62 -7.14 -10.01
CA GLN A 58 8.04 -6.80 -10.21
C GLN A 58 8.46 -5.48 -9.53
N GLY A 59 7.51 -4.83 -8.85
CA GLY A 59 7.74 -3.69 -7.99
C GLY A 59 7.88 -2.34 -8.70
N GLY A 60 8.07 -1.30 -7.89
CA GLY A 60 8.24 0.09 -8.28
C GLY A 60 8.71 0.92 -7.08
N THR A 61 8.78 2.23 -7.23
CA THR A 61 9.00 3.12 -6.07
C THR A 61 7.71 3.22 -5.25
N LEU A 62 7.84 3.60 -3.98
CA LEU A 62 6.68 3.89 -3.14
C LEU A 62 5.81 5.02 -3.74
N ASP A 63 6.45 6.05 -4.30
CA ASP A 63 5.75 7.16 -4.99
C ASP A 63 4.88 6.64 -6.16
N ASN A 64 5.39 5.73 -6.99
CA ASN A 64 4.60 5.13 -8.08
C ASN A 64 3.37 4.40 -7.52
N ILE A 65 3.55 3.61 -6.46
CA ILE A 65 2.46 2.83 -5.85
C ILE A 65 1.39 3.77 -5.27
N ILE A 66 1.79 4.84 -4.58
CA ILE A 66 0.87 5.84 -4.03
C ILE A 66 0.10 6.53 -5.16
N ARG A 67 0.77 6.97 -6.22
CA ARG A 67 0.12 7.62 -7.39
C ARG A 67 -0.91 6.72 -8.06
N LEU A 68 -0.57 5.44 -8.27
CA LEU A 68 -1.52 4.47 -8.84
C LEU A 68 -2.73 4.26 -7.93
N ALA A 69 -2.51 4.10 -6.63
CA ALA A 69 -3.60 3.96 -5.68
C ALA A 69 -4.48 5.22 -5.59
N MET A 70 -3.91 6.42 -5.65
CA MET A 70 -4.67 7.68 -5.75
C MET A 70 -5.53 7.70 -7.02
N ALA A 71 -4.95 7.36 -8.16
CA ALA A 71 -5.67 7.27 -9.44
C ALA A 71 -6.78 6.21 -9.41
N LEU A 72 -6.67 5.18 -8.59
CA LEU A 72 -7.67 4.13 -8.41
C LEU A 72 -8.68 4.39 -7.27
N GLY A 73 -8.56 5.51 -6.55
CA GLY A 73 -9.43 5.85 -5.41
C GLY A 73 -9.12 5.08 -4.12
N MET A 74 -7.94 4.49 -4.00
CA MET A 74 -7.51 3.62 -2.89
C MET A 74 -6.53 4.30 -1.91
N VAL A 75 -6.30 5.61 -2.02
CA VAL A 75 -5.26 6.31 -1.22
C VAL A 75 -5.42 6.13 0.29
N ASN A 76 -6.65 5.99 0.79
CA ASN A 76 -6.91 5.83 2.21
C ASN A 76 -6.39 4.50 2.78
N HIS A 77 -6.09 3.50 1.93
CA HIS A 77 -5.48 2.24 2.37
C HIS A 77 -4.07 2.46 2.99
N PHE A 78 -3.39 3.56 2.64
CA PHE A 78 -2.09 3.88 3.23
C PHE A 78 -2.20 4.48 4.64
N SER A 79 -3.38 4.93 5.06
CA SER A 79 -3.56 5.53 6.39
C SER A 79 -3.33 4.53 7.52
N GLU A 80 -3.66 3.27 7.29
CA GLU A 80 -3.46 2.17 8.25
C GLU A 80 -2.13 1.44 8.04
N LEU A 81 -1.46 1.67 6.90
CA LEU A 81 -0.25 0.95 6.56
C LEU A 81 0.89 1.36 7.50
N PHE A 82 1.42 0.39 8.24
CA PHE A 82 2.45 0.58 9.27
C PHE A 82 2.03 1.45 10.46
N ASP A 83 0.72 1.75 10.64
CA ASP A 83 0.29 2.35 11.90
C ASP A 83 0.40 1.31 13.01
N VAL A 84 1.04 1.71 14.12
CA VAL A 84 1.15 0.87 15.31
C VAL A 84 -0.15 1.02 16.08
N VAL A 85 -0.95 -0.05 16.09
CA VAL A 85 -2.14 -0.16 16.93
C VAL A 85 -1.67 -0.53 18.35
N PRO A 86 -1.90 0.33 19.36
CA PRO A 86 -1.54 0.02 20.73
C PRO A 86 -2.21 -1.28 21.19
N THR A 87 -1.45 -2.19 21.77
CA THR A 87 -1.98 -3.48 22.25
C THR A 87 -2.19 -3.50 23.76
N ASN A 88 -1.61 -2.52 24.46
CA ASN A 88 -1.71 -2.38 25.91
C ASN A 88 -1.78 -0.88 26.29
N ILE A 89 -2.05 -0.61 27.57
CA ILE A 89 -2.21 0.75 28.11
C ILE A 89 -0.90 1.54 28.01
N GLU A 90 0.25 0.89 28.16
CA GLU A 90 1.57 1.52 28.10
C GLU A 90 1.85 2.06 26.68
N ASP A 91 1.50 1.30 25.63
CA ASP A 91 1.58 1.70 24.23
C ASP A 91 0.70 2.93 23.94
N VAL A 92 -0.51 2.98 24.52
CA VAL A 92 -1.43 4.11 24.38
C VAL A 92 -0.82 5.37 24.99
N ILE A 93 -0.28 5.26 26.21
CA ILE A 93 0.37 6.39 26.91
C ILE A 93 1.60 6.87 26.13
N ALA A 94 2.40 5.95 25.57
CA ALA A 94 3.58 6.28 24.78
C ALA A 94 3.24 6.96 23.44
N LYS A 95 2.16 6.54 22.75
CA LYS A 95 1.67 7.19 21.52
C LYS A 95 1.20 8.63 21.79
N GLN A 96 0.63 8.91 22.97
CA GLN A 96 0.18 10.25 23.37
C GLN A 96 1.34 11.17 23.83
N ASN A 97 2.43 10.61 24.38
CA ASN A 97 3.59 11.36 24.85
C ASN A 97 4.87 10.90 24.14
N PRO A 98 5.05 11.23 22.84
CA PRO A 98 6.23 10.81 22.11
C PRO A 98 7.50 11.35 22.78
N ARG A 99 8.46 10.46 23.05
CA ARG A 99 9.77 10.85 23.58
C ARG A 99 10.45 11.79 22.59
N LEU A 100 10.51 13.07 22.91
CA LEU A 100 11.33 14.03 22.18
C LEU A 100 12.79 13.63 22.39
N ARG A 101 13.50 13.35 21.30
CA ARG A 101 14.95 13.14 21.37
C ARG A 101 15.56 14.42 21.96
N ALA A 102 16.44 14.27 22.95
CA ALA A 102 17.27 15.37 23.40
C ALA A 102 18.00 15.94 22.18
N SER A 103 17.78 17.22 21.89
CA SER A 103 18.49 17.91 20.82
C SER A 103 19.98 17.80 21.13
N ASN A 104 20.76 17.20 20.22
CA ASN A 104 22.20 17.26 20.30
C ASN A 104 22.58 18.74 20.16
N LYS A 105 22.90 19.38 21.27
CA LYS A 105 23.48 20.72 21.29
C LYS A 105 24.88 20.60 20.68
N SER A 106 25.04 21.11 19.46
CA SER A 106 26.35 21.38 18.85
C SER A 106 27.11 22.43 19.65
#